data_AF-A0A7S2LKG0-F1
#
_entry.id   AF-A0A7S2LKG0-F1
#
_cell.length_a   1.000
_cell.length_b   1.000
_cell.length_c   1.000
_cell.angle_alpha   90.00
_cell.angle_beta   90.00
_cell.angle_gamma   90.00
#
_symmetry.space_group_name_H-M   'P 1'
#
loop_
_entity.id
_entity.type
_entity.pdbx_description
1 polymer ?
#
loop_
_entity_poly.entity_id
_entity_poly.type
_entity_poly.pdbx_seq_one_letter_code
_entity_poly.pdbx_strand_id
1 'polypeptide(L)'
;SIKDDFVQCLRDATDAGIVVVATTQCQSGSVILGHYATGQKLIGAGVVSGSDMSIEATTTKLAYLLGRQDLSIDEVRDLMTVDLRGEMTPESEMSPPPLASAYQKAIAKKNRSRIY
;
A
#
# COMPACT_ATOMS: atom_id res chain seq x y z
N SER A 1 3.77 -10.66 -15.17
CA SER A 1 3.63 -11.37 -13.89
C SER A 1 4.83 -11.04 -13.04
N ILE A 2 4.68 -10.72 -11.75
CA ILE A 2 5.84 -10.64 -10.84
C ILE A 2 6.44 -12.04 -10.68
N LYS A 3 7.76 -12.14 -10.71
CA LYS A 3 8.49 -13.39 -10.50
C LYS A 3 8.29 -13.85 -9.06
N ASP A 4 7.98 -15.12 -8.84
CA ASP A 4 7.69 -15.63 -7.50
C ASP A 4 8.92 -15.51 -6.57
N ASP A 5 10.14 -15.65 -7.10
CA ASP A 5 11.39 -15.42 -6.35
C ASP A 5 11.47 -13.99 -5.76
N PHE A 6 10.93 -12.99 -6.47
CA PHE A 6 10.91 -11.62 -5.97
C PHE A 6 9.91 -11.47 -4.82
N VAL A 7 8.73 -12.09 -4.93
CA VAL A 7 7.73 -12.09 -3.83
C VAL A 7 8.30 -12.81 -2.61
N GLN A 8 9.02 -13.91 -2.81
CA GLN A 8 9.66 -14.63 -1.72
C GLN A 8 10.72 -13.78 -1.04
N CYS A 9 11.59 -13.10 -1.80
CA CYS A 9 12.58 -12.18 -1.23
C CYS A 9 11.94 -11.07 -0.38
N LEU A 10 10.80 -10.52 -0.83
CA LEU A 10 10.04 -9.53 -0.06
C LEU A 10 9.47 -10.13 1.23
N ARG A 11 8.91 -11.34 1.15
CA ARG A 11 8.41 -12.06 2.33
C ARG A 11 9.51 -12.28 3.35
N ASP A 12 10.66 -12.80 2.91
CA ASP A 12 11.81 -13.06 3.78
C ASP A 12 12.28 -11.78 4.49
N ALA A 13 12.29 -10.65 3.78
CA ALA A 13 12.61 -9.35 4.37
C ALA A 13 11.57 -8.93 5.45
N THR A 14 10.29 -9.06 5.15
CA THR A 14 9.23 -8.69 6.10
C THR A 14 9.18 -9.60 7.33
N ASP A 15 9.44 -10.90 7.15
CA ASP A 15 9.52 -11.89 8.22
C ASP A 15 10.74 -11.64 9.12
N ALA A 16 11.81 -11.05 8.57
CA ALA A 16 12.97 -10.56 9.32
C ALA A 16 12.74 -9.21 10.05
N GLY A 17 11.52 -8.67 10.02
CA GLY A 17 11.18 -7.41 10.68
C GLY A 17 11.54 -6.16 9.88
N ILE A 18 11.89 -6.29 8.59
CA ILE A 18 12.15 -5.15 7.72
C ILE A 18 10.80 -4.57 7.27
N VAL A 19 10.65 -3.25 7.37
CA VAL A 19 9.48 -2.54 6.84
C VAL A 19 9.71 -2.27 5.35
N VAL A 20 8.85 -2.86 4.52
CA VAL A 20 8.90 -2.67 3.06
C VAL A 20 7.66 -1.89 2.63
N VAL A 21 7.87 -0.72 2.04
CA VAL A 21 6.80 0.15 1.55
C VAL A 21 6.88 0.27 0.04
N ALA A 22 5.78 0.01 -0.66
CA ALA A 22 5.68 0.23 -2.09
C ALA A 22 5.01 1.58 -2.37
N THR A 23 5.75 2.44 -3.07
CA THR A 23 5.29 3.76 -3.54
C THR A 23 5.37 3.85 -5.08
N THR A 24 4.75 4.88 -5.66
CA THR A 24 4.73 5.12 -7.12
C THR A 24 5.85 6.08 -7.49
N GLN A 25 6.46 5.85 -8.65
CA GLN A 25 7.47 6.77 -9.21
C GLN A 25 6.83 7.89 -10.05
N CYS A 26 5.51 7.91 -10.18
CA CYS A 26 4.82 8.99 -10.89
C CYS A 26 4.84 10.27 -10.04
N GLN A 27 5.20 11.41 -10.65
CA GLN A 27 5.13 12.73 -10.03
C GLN A 27 3.69 13.14 -9.63
N SER A 28 2.69 12.42 -10.14
CA SER A 28 1.28 12.53 -9.73
C SER A 28 0.59 11.16 -9.90
N GLY A 29 -0.22 10.77 -8.91
CA GLY A 29 -0.99 9.53 -8.91
C GLY A 29 -0.80 8.70 -7.63
N SER A 30 -1.74 7.79 -7.36
CA SER A 30 -1.77 6.98 -6.15
C SER A 30 -1.34 5.53 -6.44
N VAL A 31 -0.52 4.92 -5.56
CA VAL A 31 -0.38 3.46 -5.51
C VAL A 31 -1.61 2.88 -4.85
N ILE A 32 -2.30 2.00 -5.58
CA ILE A 32 -3.38 1.22 -4.98
C ILE A 32 -3.05 -0.26 -5.10
N LEU A 33 -2.28 -0.77 -4.12
CA LEU A 33 -1.83 -2.17 -4.10
C LEU A 33 -3.01 -3.16 -4.07
N GLY A 34 -4.15 -2.78 -3.47
CA GLY A 34 -5.33 -3.64 -3.36
C GLY A 34 -6.13 -3.86 -4.66
N HIS A 35 -5.76 -3.22 -5.78
CA HIS A 35 -6.59 -3.22 -7.00
C HIS A 35 -6.07 -4.06 -8.16
N TYR A 36 -4.87 -4.63 -8.06
CA TYR A 36 -4.32 -5.55 -9.07
C TYR A 36 -3.93 -6.88 -8.44
N ALA A 37 -4.10 -7.99 -9.18
CA ALA A 37 -3.70 -9.34 -8.74
C ALA A 37 -2.23 -9.40 -8.27
N THR A 38 -1.40 -8.54 -8.86
CA THR A 38 0.01 -8.34 -8.49
C THR A 38 0.19 -7.72 -7.11
N GLY A 39 -0.63 -6.73 -6.74
CA GLY A 39 -0.52 -6.07 -5.44
C GLY A 39 -1.05 -6.93 -4.29
N GLN A 40 -2.00 -7.83 -4.55
CA GLN A 40 -2.42 -8.82 -3.55
C GLN A 40 -1.29 -9.79 -3.14
N LYS A 41 -0.42 -10.16 -4.09
CA LYS A 41 0.78 -10.97 -3.79
C LYS A 41 1.77 -10.20 -2.89
N LEU A 42 1.92 -8.89 -3.13
CA LEU A 42 2.81 -8.03 -2.33
C LEU A 42 2.26 -7.81 -0.91
N ILE A 43 0.96 -7.54 -0.78
CA ILE A 43 0.28 -7.46 0.53
C ILE A 43 0.43 -8.78 1.28
N GLY A 44 0.21 -9.91 0.60
CA GLY A 44 0.40 -11.23 1.21
C GLY A 44 1.84 -11.50 1.66
N ALA A 45 2.82 -10.82 1.06
CA ALA A 45 4.24 -10.85 1.43
C ALA A 45 4.64 -9.74 2.40
N GLY A 46 3.70 -9.10 3.11
CA GLY A 46 3.98 -8.12 4.16
C GLY A 46 4.34 -6.71 3.68
N VAL A 47 4.19 -6.41 2.39
CA VAL A 47 4.48 -5.08 1.83
C VAL A 47 3.36 -4.10 2.17
N VAL A 48 3.74 -2.92 2.65
CA VAL A 48 2.84 -1.82 2.99
C VAL A 48 2.63 -0.89 1.78
N SER A 49 1.40 -0.42 1.59
CA SER A 49 1.07 0.57 0.55
C SER A 49 1.47 1.97 1.00
N GLY A 50 2.24 2.68 0.18
CA GLY A 50 2.52 4.11 0.35
C GLY A 50 1.40 5.02 -0.15
N SER A 51 0.31 4.47 -0.68
CA SER A 51 -0.84 5.21 -1.24
C SER A 51 -0.39 6.29 -2.24
N ASP A 52 -0.84 7.53 -2.06
CA ASP A 52 -0.48 8.70 -2.88
C ASP A 52 0.62 9.57 -2.26
N MET A 53 1.35 9.06 -1.27
CA MET A 53 2.52 9.76 -0.73
C MET A 53 3.58 9.92 -1.82
N SER A 54 4.22 11.09 -1.85
CA SER A 54 5.46 11.27 -2.59
C SER A 54 6.57 10.38 -2.01
N ILE A 55 7.65 10.18 -2.77
CA ILE A 55 8.82 9.41 -2.31
C ILE A 55 9.46 10.09 -1.09
N GLU A 56 9.52 11.42 -1.10
CA GLU A 56 10.01 12.23 0.01
C GLU A 56 9.14 12.04 1.25
N ALA A 57 7.82 12.19 1.12
CA ALA A 57 6.87 11.96 2.22
C ALA A 57 6.98 10.54 2.79
N THR A 58 7.06 9.53 1.92
CA THR A 58 7.22 8.13 2.32
C THR A 58 8.52 7.92 3.12
N THR A 59 9.63 8.44 2.61
CA THR A 59 10.96 8.28 3.22
C THR A 59 11.03 9.02 4.56
N THR A 60 10.51 10.25 4.63
CA THR A 60 10.48 11.05 5.85
C THR A 60 9.58 10.41 6.91
N LYS A 61 8.41 9.90 6.54
CA LYS A 61 7.49 9.22 7.46
C LYS A 61 8.09 7.93 8.01
N LEU A 62 8.75 7.13 7.18
CA LEU A 62 9.50 5.95 7.62
C LEU A 62 10.59 6.31 8.63
N ALA A 63 11.42 7.32 8.31
CA ALA A 63 12.49 7.76 9.20
C ALA A 63 11.94 8.27 10.56
N TYR A 64 10.85 9.02 10.53
CA TYR A 64 10.16 9.50 11.72
C TYR A 64 9.64 8.33 12.59
N LEU A 65 8.91 7.39 11.99
CA LEU A 65 8.31 6.27 12.72
C LEU A 65 9.36 5.29 13.25
N LEU A 66 10.41 4.99 12.48
CA LEU A 66 11.51 4.12 12.93
C LEU A 66 12.39 4.76 14.00
N GLY A 67 12.41 6.10 14.09
CA GLY A 67 13.12 6.83 15.15
C GLY A 67 12.40 6.80 16.50
N ARG A 68 11.15 6.32 16.55
CA ARG A 68 10.33 6.23 17.77
C ARG A 68 10.56 4.91 18.48
N GLN A 69 11.10 4.99 19.70
CA GLN A 69 11.40 3.82 20.53
C GLN A 69 10.16 3.20 21.18
N ASP A 70 9.03 3.90 21.15
CA ASP A 70 7.75 3.47 21.72
C ASP A 70 6.88 2.67 20.74
N LEU A 71 7.36 2.42 19.51
CA LEU A 71 6.63 1.70 18.47
C LEU A 71 7.29 0.36 18.14
N SER A 72 6.47 -0.68 18.04
CA SER A 72 6.83 -1.95 17.40
C SER A 72 6.86 -1.82 15.87
N ILE A 73 7.52 -2.78 15.21
CA ILE A 73 7.56 -2.81 13.74
C ILE A 73 6.16 -2.92 13.13
N ASP A 74 5.25 -3.66 13.76
CA ASP A 74 3.87 -3.80 13.28
C ASP A 74 3.11 -2.48 13.42
N GLU A 75 3.29 -1.74 14.53
CA GLU A 75 2.73 -0.39 14.67
C GLU A 75 3.31 0.58 13.63
N VAL A 76 4.60 0.47 13.30
CA VAL A 76 5.21 1.26 12.22
C VAL A 76 4.54 0.94 10.88
N ARG A 77 4.32 -0.34 10.57
CA ARG A 77 3.63 -0.77 9.34
C ARG A 77 2.21 -0.23 9.28
N ASP A 78 1.48 -0.30 10.38
CA ASP A 78 0.11 0.22 10.47
C ASP A 78 0.08 1.74 10.30
N LEU A 79 0.94 2.46 11.01
CA LEU A 79 1.03 3.93 10.93
C LEU A 79 1.48 4.44 9.56
N MET A 80 2.22 3.65 8.78
CA MET A 80 2.53 4.00 7.39
C MET A 80 1.27 4.12 6.51
N THR A 81 0.17 3.45 6.88
CA THR A 81 -1.11 3.46 6.13
C THR A 81 -2.12 4.52 6.59
N VAL A 82 -1.80 5.27 7.65
CA VAL A 82 -2.69 6.27 8.26
C VAL A 82 -2.18 7.66 7.97
N ASP A 83 -3.04 8.58 7.51
CA ASP A 83 -2.66 9.99 7.38
C ASP A 83 -2.34 10.60 8.74
N LEU A 84 -1.11 11.09 8.92
CA LEU A 84 -0.68 11.72 10.17
C LEU A 84 -0.70 13.24 10.07
N ARG A 85 -0.33 13.82 8.93
CA ARG A 85 -0.08 15.26 8.75
C ARG A 85 -0.47 15.77 7.36
N GLY A 86 -1.36 15.08 6.66
CA GLY A 86 -1.79 15.40 5.30
C GLY A 86 -0.85 14.86 4.22
N GLU A 87 0.00 13.88 4.55
CA GLU A 87 0.95 13.31 3.59
C GLU A 87 0.29 12.33 2.60
N MET A 88 -0.89 11.81 2.94
CA MET A 88 -1.68 10.93 2.09
C MET A 88 -3.15 11.26 2.16
N THR A 89 -3.89 10.95 1.10
CA THR A 89 -5.36 11.05 1.10
C THR A 89 -5.97 9.82 1.80
N PRO A 90 -6.82 10.01 2.82
CA PRO A 90 -7.57 8.90 3.42
C PRO A 90 -8.39 8.15 2.35
N GLU A 91 -8.49 6.82 2.46
CA GLU A 91 -9.21 6.00 1.47
C GLU A 91 -10.67 6.45 1.28
N SER A 92 -11.32 6.96 2.34
CA SER A 92 -12.68 7.50 2.29
C SER A 92 -12.84 8.75 1.41
N GLU A 93 -11.75 9.47 1.16
CA GLU A 93 -11.72 10.73 0.41
C GLU A 93 -11.10 10.57 -0.98
N MET A 94 -10.58 9.37 -1.29
CA MET A 94 -9.92 9.10 -2.56
C MET A 94 -10.95 8.98 -3.69
N SER A 95 -10.84 9.82 -4.72
CA SER A 95 -11.70 9.74 -5.90
C SER A 95 -11.47 8.43 -6.66
N PRO A 96 -12.51 7.74 -7.15
CA PRO A 96 -12.34 6.49 -7.87
C PRO A 96 -11.49 6.72 -9.13
N PRO A 97 -10.58 5.79 -9.48
CA PRO A 97 -9.78 5.91 -10.68
C PRO A 97 -10.68 6.10 -11.92
N PRO A 98 -10.20 6.82 -12.97
CA PRO A 98 -11.00 7.16 -14.14
C PRO A 98 -11.77 5.97 -14.74
N LEU A 99 -12.95 6.26 -15.31
CA LEU A 99 -14.02 5.34 -15.75
C LEU A 99 -13.63 4.18 -16.69
N ALA A 100 -12.37 4.10 -17.15
CA ALA A 100 -11.86 3.02 -18.00
C ALA A 100 -11.17 1.89 -17.22
N SER A 101 -11.05 2.00 -15.90
CA SER A 101 -10.22 1.11 -15.10
C SER A 101 -10.90 -0.23 -14.77
N ALA A 102 -10.11 -1.31 -14.78
CA ALA A 102 -10.48 -2.64 -14.29
C ALA A 102 -11.05 -2.63 -12.86
N TYR A 103 -10.73 -1.58 -12.08
CA TYR A 103 -11.30 -1.28 -10.76
C TYR A 103 -12.83 -1.26 -10.77
N GLN A 104 -13.46 -0.52 -11.69
CA GLN A 104 -14.91 -0.40 -11.73
C GLN A 104 -15.58 -1.73 -12.07
N LYS A 105 -14.95 -2.52 -12.94
CA LYS A 105 -15.40 -3.88 -13.28
C LYS A 105 -15.31 -4.81 -12.06
N ALA A 106 -14.27 -4.69 -11.25
CA ALA A 106 -14.08 -5.49 -10.03
C ALA A 106 -15.07 -5.11 -8.92
N ILE A 107 -15.31 -3.82 -8.68
CA ILE A 107 -16.31 -3.35 -7.71
C ILE A 107 -17.73 -3.74 -8.14
N ALA A 108 -18.09 -3.56 -9.41
CA ALA A 108 -19.40 -3.97 -9.93
C ALA A 108 -19.64 -5.49 -9.75
N LYS A 109 -18.59 -6.31 -9.90
CA LYS A 109 -18.65 -7.76 -9.67
C LYS A 109 -18.83 -8.11 -8.19
N LYS A 110 -18.12 -7.42 -7.27
CA LYS A 110 -18.22 -7.62 -5.82
C LYS A 110 -19.57 -7.19 -5.26
N ASN A 111 -20.15 -6.11 -5.79
CA ASN A 111 -21.49 -5.64 -5.40
C ASN A 111 -22.60 -6.56 -5.94
N ARG A 112 -22.39 -7.23 -7.08
CA ARG A 112 -23.32 -8.25 -7.61
C ARG A 112 -23.31 -9.55 -6.80
N SER A 113 -22.19 -9.93 -6.18
CA SER A 113 -22.09 -11.18 -5.40
C SER A 113 -22.57 -11.04 -3.95
N ARG A 114 -22.98 -9.85 -3.52
CA ARG A 114 -23.49 -9.56 -2.17
C ARG A 114 -25.02 -9.55 -2.09
N ILE A 115 -25.70 -9.84 -3.20
CA ILE A 115 -27.17 -9.84 -3.34
C ILE A 115 -27.74 -11.27 -3.39
N TYR A 116 -26.92 -12.30 -3.12
CA TYR A 116 -27.36 -13.69 -2.96
C TYR A 116 -26.70 -14.33 -1.74
#